data_AF-A0A8T9BYC1-F1
#
_entry.id   AF-A0A8T9BYC1-F1
#
_cell.length_a   1.000
_cell.length_b   1.000
_cell.length_c   1.000
_cell.angle_alpha   90.00
_cell.angle_beta   90.00
_cell.angle_gamma   90.00
#
_symmetry.space_group_name_H-M   'P 1'
#
loop_
_entity.id
_entity.type
_entity.pdbx_description
1 polymer ?
#
loop_
_entity_poly.entity_id
_entity_poly.type
_entity_poly.pdbx_seq_one_letter_code
_entity_poly.pdbx_strand_id
1 'polypeptide(L)'
;MPPKSKSNPNTLLTSRISLVYGIYFLYFEPIAALGGTYLCFLDPERFLAGTVPVPALTAAPVPLTPVLQMMLRNIGCLYGLFAINEGIVLRLTRERNVWYAVILSMVVADIGHLYAAYDIAPNQMFSIMSWNSDEWINYGTLMLGLCLRLAFMAGIGRK
;
A
#
# COMPACT_ATOMS: atom_id res chain seq x y z
N MET A 1 -3.83 21.73 -49.22
CA MET A 1 -3.41 21.84 -47.80
C MET A 1 -3.88 20.56 -47.10
N PRO A 2 -2.99 19.64 -46.67
CA PRO A 2 -3.43 18.40 -46.05
C PRO A 2 -4.01 18.69 -44.65
N PRO A 3 -5.06 17.96 -44.23
CA PRO A 3 -5.68 18.18 -42.93
C PRO A 3 -4.71 17.77 -41.81
N LYS A 4 -4.51 18.67 -40.84
CA LYS A 4 -3.77 18.37 -39.61
C LYS A 4 -4.46 17.20 -38.90
N SER A 5 -3.75 16.08 -38.80
CA SER A 5 -4.13 14.92 -37.99
C SER A 5 -4.43 15.41 -36.56
N LYS A 6 -5.69 15.34 -36.15
CA LYS A 6 -6.10 15.59 -34.77
C LYS A 6 -5.58 14.42 -33.95
N SER A 7 -4.51 14.64 -33.19
CA SER A 7 -4.02 13.65 -32.22
C SER A 7 -5.16 13.28 -31.28
N ASN A 8 -5.38 11.97 -31.14
CA ASN A 8 -6.45 11.42 -30.33
C ASN A 8 -6.17 11.77 -28.85
N PRO A 9 -7.03 12.55 -28.16
CA PRO A 9 -6.78 13.00 -26.78
C PRO A 9 -6.65 11.83 -25.80
N ASN A 10 -7.14 10.64 -26.17
CA ASN A 10 -7.11 9.43 -25.35
C ASN A 10 -5.72 8.76 -25.25
N THR A 11 -4.74 9.16 -26.08
CA THR A 11 -3.39 8.56 -26.08
C THR A 11 -2.38 9.31 -25.19
N LEU A 12 -2.75 10.45 -24.59
CA LEU A 12 -1.79 11.41 -24.04
C LEU A 12 -1.53 11.33 -22.53
N LEU A 13 -2.22 10.48 -21.77
CA LEU A 13 -2.12 10.50 -20.28
C LEU A 13 -1.33 9.34 -19.67
N THR A 14 -1.36 8.14 -20.26
CA THR A 14 -0.43 7.06 -19.89
C THR A 14 1.04 7.41 -20.20
N SER A 15 1.25 8.43 -21.04
CA SER A 15 2.56 8.99 -21.42
C SER A 15 3.19 9.92 -20.36
N ARG A 16 2.43 10.40 -19.35
CA ARG A 16 2.89 11.46 -18.41
C ARG A 16 3.36 10.98 -17.04
N ILE A 17 3.06 9.74 -16.66
CA ILE A 17 3.44 9.18 -15.37
C ILE A 17 4.62 8.24 -15.59
N SER A 18 5.69 8.37 -14.78
CA SER A 18 6.82 7.43 -14.86
C SER A 18 6.35 5.99 -14.73
N LEU A 19 6.95 5.11 -15.52
CA LEU A 19 6.66 3.68 -15.57
C LEU A 19 6.73 3.01 -14.18
N VAL A 20 7.59 3.52 -13.28
CA VAL A 20 7.70 3.02 -11.91
C VAL A 20 6.38 3.13 -11.13
N TYR A 21 5.66 4.26 -11.25
CA TYR A 21 4.38 4.47 -10.57
C TYR A 21 3.28 3.62 -11.20
N GLY A 22 3.31 3.45 -12.52
CA GLY A 22 2.38 2.56 -13.22
C GLY A 22 2.52 1.11 -12.76
N ILE A 23 3.75 0.59 -12.69
CA ILE A 23 4.01 -0.78 -12.20
C ILE A 23 3.59 -0.92 -10.75
N TYR A 24 3.98 0.03 -9.89
CA TYR A 24 3.74 -0.09 -8.47
C TYR A 24 2.24 0.02 -8.14
N PHE A 25 1.63 1.18 -8.41
CA PHE A 25 0.23 1.44 -8.03
C PHE A 25 -0.74 0.57 -8.82
N LEU A 26 -0.52 0.31 -10.12
CA LEU A 26 -1.54 -0.39 -10.90
C LEU A 26 -1.36 -1.91 -10.93
N TYR A 27 -0.25 -2.48 -10.46
CA TYR A 27 -0.02 -3.93 -10.56
C TYR A 27 0.51 -4.54 -9.27
N PHE A 28 1.67 -4.10 -8.80
CA PHE A 28 2.30 -4.70 -7.63
C PHE A 28 1.43 -4.54 -6.39
N GLU A 29 1.02 -3.32 -6.09
CA GLU A 29 0.30 -3.00 -4.86
C GLU A 29 -1.11 -3.62 -4.79
N PRO A 30 -1.95 -3.59 -5.83
CA PRO A 30 -3.24 -4.26 -5.80
C PRO A 30 -3.14 -5.75 -5.49
N ILE A 31 -2.10 -6.41 -6.03
CA ILE A 31 -1.86 -7.84 -5.77
C ILE A 31 -1.41 -8.05 -4.33
N ALA A 32 -0.48 -7.23 -3.83
CA ALA A 32 -0.02 -7.30 -2.44
C ALA A 32 -1.17 -7.05 -1.45
N ALA A 33 -2.03 -6.07 -1.72
CA ALA A 33 -3.20 -5.74 -0.90
C ALA A 33 -4.25 -6.88 -0.91
N LEU A 34 -4.47 -7.52 -2.05
CA LEU A 34 -5.28 -8.75 -2.09
C LEU A 34 -4.65 -9.90 -1.30
N GLY A 35 -3.32 -10.03 -1.31
CA GLY A 35 -2.59 -10.95 -0.45
C GLY A 35 -2.81 -10.67 1.03
N GLY A 36 -2.72 -9.40 1.45
CA GLY A 36 -3.03 -8.97 2.82
C GLY A 36 -4.48 -9.26 3.20
N THR A 37 -5.42 -9.02 2.29
CA THR A 37 -6.85 -9.37 2.45
C THR A 37 -7.01 -10.87 2.66
N TYR A 38 -6.38 -11.69 1.81
CA TYR A 38 -6.42 -13.14 1.91
C TYR A 38 -5.92 -13.61 3.28
N LEU A 39 -4.76 -13.13 3.73
CA LEU A 39 -4.20 -13.51 5.03
C LEU A 39 -5.12 -13.07 6.17
N CYS A 40 -5.60 -11.83 6.15
CA CYS A 40 -6.54 -11.33 7.16
C CYS A 40 -7.83 -12.17 7.25
N PHE A 41 -8.28 -12.78 6.15
CA PHE A 41 -9.50 -13.59 6.09
C PHE A 41 -9.28 -15.08 6.35
N LEU A 42 -8.22 -15.66 5.79
CA LEU A 42 -8.05 -17.10 5.72
C LEU A 42 -6.86 -17.62 6.51
N ASP A 43 -5.88 -16.77 6.82
CA ASP A 43 -4.71 -17.12 7.63
C ASP A 43 -4.27 -15.96 8.55
N PRO A 44 -5.11 -15.62 9.56
CA PRO A 44 -4.87 -14.48 10.44
C PRO A 44 -3.63 -14.66 11.33
N GLU A 45 -3.24 -15.90 11.64
CA GLU A 45 -2.03 -16.17 12.42
C GLU A 45 -0.78 -15.84 11.61
N ARG A 46 -0.73 -16.23 10.33
CA ARG A 46 0.36 -15.82 9.45
C ARG A 46 0.40 -14.31 9.25
N PHE A 47 -0.77 -13.67 9.13
CA PHE A 47 -0.85 -12.20 9.05
C PHE A 47 -0.22 -11.55 10.28
N LEU A 48 -0.61 -11.98 11.49
CA LEU A 48 -0.06 -11.44 12.74
C LEU A 48 1.45 -11.69 12.86
N ALA A 49 1.91 -12.90 12.53
CA ALA A 49 3.33 -13.23 12.55
C ALA A 49 4.16 -12.35 11.59
N GLY A 50 3.57 -11.91 10.49
CA GLY A 50 4.22 -11.03 9.52
C GLY A 50 4.12 -9.53 9.82
N THR A 51 3.19 -9.11 10.69
CA THR A 51 2.86 -7.69 10.87
C THR A 51 3.03 -7.15 12.28
N VAL A 52 3.00 -8.00 13.30
CA VAL A 52 3.30 -7.61 14.68
C VAL A 52 4.82 -7.55 14.84
N PRO A 53 5.39 -6.49 15.45
CA PRO A 53 6.83 -6.39 15.67
C PRO A 53 7.38 -7.60 16.44
N VAL A 54 8.55 -8.11 16.01
CA VAL A 54 9.16 -9.31 16.59
C VAL A 54 9.32 -9.24 18.12
N PRO A 55 9.76 -8.12 18.72
CA PRO A 55 9.85 -8.03 20.19
C PRO A 55 8.52 -8.25 20.91
N ALA A 56 7.39 -7.88 20.30
CA ALA A 56 6.08 -8.11 20.89
C ALA A 56 5.64 -9.58 20.74
N LEU A 57 5.92 -10.20 19.59
CA LEU A 57 5.64 -11.63 19.36
C LEU A 57 6.44 -12.55 20.29
N THR A 58 7.69 -12.18 20.62
CA THR A 58 8.54 -12.99 21.49
C THR A 58 8.25 -12.78 22.98
N ALA A 59 7.68 -11.64 23.36
CA ALA A 59 7.34 -11.33 24.74
C ALA A 59 6.17 -12.18 25.27
N ALA A 60 5.16 -12.43 24.42
CA ALA A 60 4.03 -13.28 24.77
C ALA A 60 3.33 -13.83 23.51
N PRO A 61 2.65 -14.99 23.59
CA PRO A 61 1.77 -15.45 22.53
C PRO A 61 0.68 -14.41 22.24
N VAL A 62 0.34 -14.22 20.96
CA VAL A 62 -0.77 -13.34 20.54
C VAL A 62 -2.00 -14.21 20.23
N PRO A 63 -2.91 -14.45 21.19
CA PRO A 63 -4.06 -15.31 20.96
C PRO A 63 -5.08 -14.66 20.02
N LEU A 64 -5.64 -15.46 19.11
CA LEU A 64 -6.68 -15.02 18.21
C LEU A 64 -8.05 -14.95 18.92
N THR A 65 -8.29 -13.86 19.63
CA THR A 65 -9.58 -13.59 20.28
C THR A 65 -10.65 -13.17 19.26
N PRO A 66 -11.95 -13.30 19.57
CA PRO A 66 -13.02 -12.82 18.67
C PRO A 66 -12.90 -11.34 18.30
N VAL A 67 -12.46 -10.50 19.25
CA VAL A 67 -12.23 -9.06 19.01
C VAL A 67 -11.08 -8.86 18.03
N LEU A 68 -9.96 -9.54 18.23
CA LEU A 68 -8.82 -9.45 17.32
C LEU A 68 -9.20 -9.97 15.92
N GLN A 69 -9.93 -11.07 15.84
CA GLN A 69 -10.42 -11.61 14.58
C GLN A 69 -11.31 -10.60 13.85
N MET A 70 -12.24 -9.94 14.54
CA MET A 70 -13.06 -8.86 13.96
C MET A 70 -12.20 -7.69 13.46
N MET A 71 -11.18 -7.28 14.22
CA MET A 71 -10.25 -6.23 13.79
C MET A 71 -9.46 -6.63 12.54
N LEU A 72 -8.94 -7.86 12.48
CA LEU A 72 -8.24 -8.38 11.30
C LEU A 72 -9.16 -8.43 10.08
N ARG A 73 -10.44 -8.78 10.23
CA ARG A 73 -11.41 -8.72 9.13
C ARG A 73 -11.62 -7.30 8.62
N ASN A 74 -11.72 -6.32 9.51
CA ASN A 74 -11.81 -4.91 9.12
C ASN A 74 -10.53 -4.44 8.39
N ILE A 75 -9.35 -4.86 8.84
CA ILE A 75 -8.06 -4.59 8.15
C ILE A 75 -8.04 -5.25 6.77
N GLY A 76 -8.50 -6.51 6.65
CA GLY A 76 -8.62 -7.18 5.36
C GLY A 76 -9.56 -6.44 4.40
N CYS A 77 -10.70 -5.93 4.88
CA CYS A 77 -11.58 -5.07 4.08
C CYS A 77 -10.88 -3.78 3.62
N LEU A 78 -10.05 -3.17 4.47
CA LEU A 78 -9.26 -1.99 4.12
C LEU A 78 -8.24 -2.29 3.01
N TYR A 79 -7.56 -3.44 3.05
CA TYR A 79 -6.67 -3.85 1.96
C TYR A 79 -7.44 -4.21 0.69
N GLY A 80 -8.64 -4.80 0.81
CA GLY A 80 -9.53 -5.00 -0.33
C GLY A 80 -9.91 -3.66 -0.99
N LEU A 81 -10.17 -2.63 -0.18
CA LEU A 81 -10.43 -1.27 -0.66
C LEU A 81 -9.21 -0.69 -1.39
N PHE A 82 -7.98 -0.89 -0.89
CA PHE A 82 -6.75 -0.49 -1.58
C PHE A 82 -6.67 -1.13 -2.97
N ALA A 83 -6.85 -2.45 -3.05
CA ALA A 83 -6.82 -3.19 -4.31
C ALA A 83 -7.88 -2.71 -5.32
N ILE A 84 -9.07 -2.35 -4.86
CA ILE A 84 -10.13 -1.79 -5.71
C ILE A 84 -9.78 -0.38 -6.18
N ASN A 85 -9.33 0.48 -5.28
CA ASN A 85 -8.96 1.85 -5.62
C ASN A 85 -7.89 1.88 -6.72
N GLU A 86 -6.85 1.08 -6.55
CA GLU A 86 -5.74 1.07 -7.48
C GLU A 86 -5.96 0.20 -8.72
N GLY A 87 -6.53 -0.99 -8.53
CA GLY A 87 -6.81 -1.94 -9.60
C GLY A 87 -8.02 -1.53 -10.46
N ILE A 88 -8.93 -0.71 -9.96
CA ILE A 88 -10.15 -0.34 -10.69
C ILE A 88 -10.24 1.17 -10.82
N VAL A 89 -10.35 1.91 -9.72
CA VAL A 89 -10.67 3.36 -9.77
C VAL A 89 -9.59 4.15 -10.53
N LEU A 90 -8.32 3.92 -10.22
CA LEU A 90 -7.20 4.60 -10.90
C LEU A 90 -7.08 4.23 -12.39
N ARG A 91 -7.55 3.03 -12.79
CA ARG A 91 -7.58 2.61 -14.21
C ARG A 91 -8.73 3.25 -14.99
N LEU A 92 -9.83 3.57 -14.32
CA LEU A 92 -11.02 4.15 -14.95
C LEU A 92 -10.93 5.66 -15.14
N THR A 93 -10.08 6.34 -14.36
CA THR A 93 -9.92 7.80 -14.43
C THR A 93 -8.58 8.21 -15.03
N ARG A 94 -8.60 9.32 -15.78
CA ARG A 94 -7.37 10.02 -16.20
C ARG A 94 -7.21 11.37 -15.51
N GLU A 95 -8.13 11.71 -14.60
CA GLU A 95 -8.13 12.97 -13.88
C GLU A 95 -7.09 12.97 -12.76
N ARG A 96 -6.14 13.90 -12.84
CA ARG A 96 -5.04 14.00 -11.88
C ARG A 96 -5.54 14.22 -10.45
N ASN A 97 -6.60 15.01 -10.27
CA ASN A 97 -7.15 15.30 -8.96
C ASN A 97 -7.74 14.04 -8.30
N VAL A 98 -8.33 13.13 -9.09
CA VAL A 98 -8.83 11.85 -8.58
C VAL A 98 -7.68 10.96 -8.14
N TRP A 99 -6.63 10.86 -8.96
CA TRP A 99 -5.40 10.15 -8.57
C TRP A 99 -4.83 10.69 -7.26
N TYR A 100 -4.82 12.01 -7.08
CA TYR A 100 -4.23 12.63 -5.89
C TYR A 100 -5.07 12.39 -4.65
N ALA A 101 -6.39 12.47 -4.77
CA ALA A 101 -7.29 12.17 -3.66
C ALA A 101 -7.17 10.71 -3.20
N VAL A 102 -7.14 9.77 -4.16
CA VAL A 102 -6.97 8.34 -3.86
C VAL A 102 -5.60 8.09 -3.22
N ILE A 103 -4.51 8.52 -3.84
CA ILE A 103 -3.16 8.31 -3.31
C ILE A 103 -2.99 8.96 -1.94
N LEU A 104 -3.53 10.17 -1.72
CA LEU A 104 -3.51 10.82 -0.41
C LEU A 104 -4.25 9.99 0.65
N SER A 105 -5.40 9.41 0.31
CA SER A 105 -6.13 8.55 1.25
C SER A 105 -5.30 7.32 1.67
N MET A 106 -4.49 6.79 0.75
CA MET A 106 -3.61 5.65 1.03
C MET A 106 -2.40 6.07 1.88
N VAL A 107 -1.82 7.25 1.63
CA VAL A 107 -0.77 7.84 2.47
C VAL A 107 -1.23 7.96 3.93
N VAL A 108 -2.47 8.39 4.17
CA VAL A 108 -3.03 8.47 5.53
C VAL A 108 -3.05 7.10 6.20
N ALA A 109 -3.46 6.06 5.46
CA ALA A 109 -3.47 4.69 5.98
C ALA A 109 -2.05 4.13 6.16
N ASP A 110 -1.09 4.41 5.27
CA ASP A 110 0.31 3.98 5.44
C ASP A 110 0.91 4.52 6.73
N ILE A 111 0.71 5.82 7.00
CA ILE A 111 1.17 6.48 8.22
C ILE A 111 0.52 5.83 9.44
N GLY A 112 -0.78 5.52 9.37
CA GLY A 112 -1.49 4.82 10.45
C GLY A 112 -0.90 3.44 10.75
N HIS A 113 -0.57 2.66 9.72
CA HIS A 113 0.04 1.34 9.89
C HIS A 113 1.45 1.42 10.47
N LEU A 114 2.28 2.35 9.99
CA LEU A 114 3.62 2.58 10.54
C LEU A 114 3.55 3.05 12.00
N TYR A 115 2.61 3.95 12.31
CA TYR A 115 2.38 4.41 13.67
C TYR A 115 1.97 3.26 14.60
N ALA A 116 1.08 2.36 14.15
CA ALA A 116 0.67 1.21 14.95
C ALA A 116 1.85 0.29 15.32
N ALA A 117 2.77 0.04 14.39
CA ALA A 117 3.99 -0.72 14.67
C ALA A 117 4.96 0.04 15.60
N TYR A 118 5.08 1.35 15.40
CA TYR A 118 5.90 2.23 16.23
C TYR A 118 5.42 2.30 17.69
N ASP A 119 4.10 2.40 17.90
CA ASP A 119 3.49 2.45 19.23
C ASP A 119 3.83 1.19 20.06
N ILE A 120 3.88 0.03 19.40
CA ILE A 120 4.20 -1.26 20.03
C ILE A 120 5.71 -1.43 20.26
N ALA A 121 6.54 -1.14 19.25
CA ALA A 121 7.96 -1.42 19.28
C ALA A 121 8.78 -0.28 18.64
N PRO A 122 8.89 0.88 19.30
CA PRO A 122 9.49 2.07 18.71
C PRO A 122 10.98 1.87 18.36
N ASN A 123 11.71 1.17 19.23
CA ASN A 123 13.13 0.87 19.00
C ASN A 123 13.33 -0.09 17.82
N GLN A 124 12.42 -1.05 17.61
CA GLN A 124 12.49 -1.99 16.50
C GLN A 124 12.30 -1.25 15.17
N MET A 125 11.39 -0.26 15.12
CA MET A 125 11.12 0.51 13.90
C MET A 125 12.32 1.32 13.40
N PHE A 126 13.22 1.73 14.29
CA PHE A 126 14.45 2.43 13.89
C PHE A 126 15.63 1.48 13.68
N SER A 127 15.53 0.23 14.12
CA SER A 127 16.59 -0.78 14.03
C SER A 127 16.50 -1.57 12.72
N ILE A 128 16.51 -0.88 11.57
CA ILE A 128 16.25 -1.46 10.24
C ILE A 128 17.17 -2.66 9.91
N MET A 129 18.44 -2.60 10.36
CA MET A 129 19.41 -3.69 10.13
C MET A 129 19.11 -4.96 10.95
N SER A 130 18.24 -4.87 11.95
CA SER A 130 17.82 -6.01 12.78
C SER A 130 16.53 -6.68 12.27
N TRP A 131 15.90 -6.11 11.24
CA TRP A 131 14.65 -6.64 10.72
C TRP A 131 14.83 -8.01 10.10
N ASN A 132 13.94 -8.93 10.44
CA ASN A 132 13.87 -10.23 9.79
C ASN A 132 13.20 -10.12 8.41
N SER A 133 13.10 -11.24 7.69
CA SER A 133 12.50 -11.28 6.35
C SER A 133 11.05 -10.78 6.33
N ASP A 134 10.26 -11.10 7.35
CA ASP A 134 8.85 -10.69 7.43
C ASP A 134 8.72 -9.20 7.72
N GLU A 135 9.55 -8.65 8.60
CA GLU A 135 9.60 -7.21 8.91
C GLU A 135 10.05 -6.40 7.69
N TRP A 136 11.00 -6.92 6.88
CA TRP A 136 11.35 -6.32 5.59
C TRP A 136 10.20 -6.36 4.58
N ILE A 137 9.50 -7.49 4.49
CA ILE A 137 8.33 -7.62 3.62
C ILE A 137 7.23 -6.67 4.07
N ASN A 138 6.97 -6.53 5.36
CA ASN A 138 5.90 -5.68 5.85
C ASN A 138 6.32 -4.20 5.89
N TYR A 139 7.21 -3.82 6.80
CA TYR A 139 7.59 -2.42 7.02
C TYR A 139 8.39 -1.85 5.85
N GLY A 140 9.26 -2.66 5.24
CA GLY A 140 10.05 -2.24 4.09
C GLY A 140 9.18 -1.91 2.87
N THR A 141 8.20 -2.76 2.55
CA THR A 141 7.29 -2.49 1.42
C THR A 141 6.32 -1.35 1.73
N LEU A 142 5.86 -1.24 2.97
CA LEU A 142 5.01 -0.14 3.43
C LEU A 142 5.73 1.21 3.33
N MET A 143 6.98 1.28 3.80
CA MET A 143 7.80 2.50 3.74
C MET A 143 8.19 2.85 2.29
N LEU A 144 8.48 1.85 1.45
CA LEU A 144 8.68 2.05 0.02
C LEU A 144 7.42 2.62 -0.66
N GLY A 145 6.25 2.06 -0.36
CA GLY A 145 4.98 2.53 -0.88
C GLY A 145 4.71 3.98 -0.49
N LEU A 146 4.83 4.30 0.79
CA LEU A 146 4.68 5.66 1.29
C LEU A 146 5.61 6.64 0.56
N CYS A 147 6.88 6.29 0.42
CA CYS A 147 7.86 7.10 -0.32
C CYS A 147 7.44 7.31 -1.80
N LEU A 148 6.98 6.27 -2.49
CA LEU A 148 6.52 6.37 -3.87
C LEU A 148 5.29 7.27 -4.01
N ARG A 149 4.32 7.14 -3.10
CA ARG A 149 3.11 7.99 -3.06
C ARG A 149 3.47 9.45 -2.83
N LEU A 150 4.31 9.74 -1.84
CA LEU A 150 4.79 11.09 -1.56
C LEU A 150 5.56 11.69 -2.74
N ALA A 151 6.45 10.91 -3.37
CA ALA A 151 7.20 11.34 -4.55
C ALA A 151 6.27 11.64 -5.74
N PHE A 152 5.26 10.80 -5.99
CA PHE A 152 4.25 11.01 -7.03
C PHE A 152 3.45 12.30 -6.81
N MET A 153 3.01 12.54 -5.58
CA MET A 153 2.28 13.75 -5.19
C MET A 153 3.16 15.00 -5.34
N ALA A 154 4.41 14.95 -4.87
CA ALA A 154 5.40 16.02 -5.02
C ALA A 154 5.75 16.30 -6.49
N GLY A 155 5.62 15.29 -7.35
CA GLY A 155 5.80 15.41 -8.80
C GLY A 155 7.11 15.00 -9.37
N ILE A 156 7.84 14.24 -8.59
CA ILE A 156 9.03 13.55 -9.02
C ILE A 156 8.61 12.53 -10.09
N GLY A 157 9.40 12.42 -11.17
CA GLY A 157 9.13 11.43 -12.23
C GLY A 157 7.91 11.71 -13.12
N ARG A 158 7.34 12.92 -13.12
CA ARG A 158 6.37 13.34 -14.15
C ARG A 158 7.12 13.87 -15.37
N LYS A 159 6.75 13.44 -16.58
CA LYS A 159 7.24 14.00 -17.86
C LYS A 159 6.27 15.01 -18.43
#